data_AF-A0A9Q4CU35-F1
#
_entry.id   AF-A0A9Q4CU35-F1
#
_cell.length_a   1.000
_cell.length_b   1.000
_cell.length_c   1.000
_cell.angle_alpha   90.00
_cell.angle_beta   90.00
_cell.angle_gamma   90.00
#
_symmetry.space_group_name_H-M   'P 1'
#
loop_
_entity.id
_entity.type
_entity.pdbx_description
1 polymer ?
#
loop_
_entity_poly.entity_id
_entity_poly.type
_entity_poly.pdbx_seq_one_letter_code
_entity_poly.pdbx_strand_id
1 'polypeptide(L)' 'MPEWLRSQLKRAFLNRDAKSIQMLNAAFFRYRSKSTENAQ' A
#
# COMPACT_ATOMS: atom_id res chain seq x y z
N MET A 1 -5.79 -5.51 2.20
CA MET A 1 -5.29 -4.28 1.53
C MET A 1 -6.50 -3.58 0.91
N PRO A 2 -6.68 -2.26 1.07
CA PRO A 2 -7.79 -1.55 0.46
C PRO A 2 -7.80 -1.70 -1.07
N GLU A 3 -9.00 -1.73 -1.67
CA GLU A 3 -9.15 -1.90 -3.13
C GLU A 3 -8.44 -0.81 -3.93
N TRP A 4 -8.54 0.45 -3.47
CA TRP A 4 -7.85 1.57 -4.09
C TRP A 4 -6.33 1.39 -4.11
N LEU A 5 -5.75 0.82 -3.04
CA LEU A 5 -4.31 0.64 -2.90
C LEU A 5 -3.82 -0.50 -3.80
N ARG A 6 -4.62 -1.57 -3.95
CA ARG A 6 -4.35 -2.67 -4.87
C ARG A 6 -4.32 -2.21 -6.33
N SER A 7 -5.27 -1.36 -6.72
CA SER A 7 -5.35 -0.78 -8.08
C SER A 7 -4.14 0.12 -8.39
N GLN A 8 -3.72 0.95 -7.43
CA GLN A 8 -2.52 1.79 -7.57
C GLN A 8 -1.24 0.96 -7.66
N LEU A 9 -1.11 -0.08 -6.83
CA LEU A 9 0.05 -0.98 -6.87
C LEU A 9 0.18 -1.66 -8.24
N LYS A 10 -0.94 -2.20 -8.75
CA LYS A 10 -1.00 -2.85 -10.06
C LYS A 10 -0.51 -1.91 -11.17
N ARG A 11 -0.96 -0.65 -11.16
CA ARG A 11 -0.54 0.37 -12.13
C ARG A 11 0.94 0.72 -11.99
N ALA A 12 1.45 0.84 -10.77
CA ALA A 12 2.87 1.12 -10.52
C ALA A 12 3.77 -0.03 -11.02
N PHE A 13 3.37 -1.29 -10.82
CA PHE A 13 4.07 -2.45 -11.37
C PHE A 13 4.08 -2.48 -12.90
N LEU A 14 2.95 -2.20 -13.55
CA LEU A 14 2.86 -2.14 -15.01
C LEU A 14 3.77 -1.05 -15.59
N ASN A 15 3.85 0.10 -14.93
CA ASN A 15 4.72 1.22 -15.34
C ASN A 15 6.17 1.09 -14.85
N ARG A 16 6.53 0.01 -14.14
CA ARG A 16 7.85 -0.20 -13.48
C ARG A 16 8.28 0.99 -12.60
N ASP A 17 7.32 1.66 -11.97
CA ASP A 17 7.57 2.81 -11.11
C ASP A 17 7.97 2.34 -9.70
N ALA A 18 9.28 2.10 -9.53
CA ALA A 18 9.84 1.59 -8.27
C ALA A 18 9.57 2.51 -7.07
N LYS A 19 9.55 3.83 -7.29
CA LYS A 19 9.30 4.82 -6.23
C LYS A 19 7.88 4.71 -5.70
N SER A 20 6.90 4.63 -6.60
CA SER A 20 5.49 4.45 -6.26
C SER A 20 5.26 3.11 -5.57
N ILE A 21 5.90 2.03 -6.02
CA ILE A 21 5.81 0.71 -5.35
C ILE A 21 6.29 0.80 -3.90
N GLN A 22 7.44 1.44 -3.64
CA GLN A 22 7.95 1.60 -2.28
C GLN A 22 7.03 2.45 -1.41
N MET A 23 6.54 3.58 -1.92
CA MET A 23 5.62 4.46 -1.19
C MET A 23 4.29 3.77 -0.86
N LEU A 24 3.70 3.05 -1.82
CA LEU A 24 2.43 2.34 -1.62
C LEU A 24 2.58 1.16 -0.66
N ASN A 25 3.71 0.45 -0.68
CA ASN A 25 4.01 -0.56 0.32
C ASN A 25 4.17 0.05 1.72
N ALA A 26 4.90 1.15 1.87
CA ALA A 26 5.03 1.84 3.15
C ALA A 26 3.67 2.32 3.68
N ALA A 27 2.81 2.86 2.81
CA ALA A 27 1.45 3.24 3.16
C ALA A 27 0.61 2.03 3.62
N PHE A 28 0.74 0.88 2.95
CA PHE A 28 0.06 -0.36 3.35
C PHE A 28 0.49 -0.83 4.75
N PHE A 29 1.80 -0.85 5.02
CA PHE A 29 2.31 -1.26 6.33
C PHE A 29 1.82 -0.32 7.43
N ARG A 30 1.85 1.00 7.20
CA ARG A 30 1.31 1.99 8.15
C ARG A 30 -0.19 1.81 8.39
N TYR A 31 -0.96 1.55 7.33
CA TYR A 31 -2.40 1.27 7.45
C TYR A 31 -2.68 -0.01 8.25
N ARG A 32 -1.88 -1.05 8.03
CA ARG A 32 -1.99 -2.32 8.76
C ARG A 32 -1.63 -2.16 10.23
N SER A 33 -0.52 -1.48 10.55
CA SER A 33 -0.12 -1.21 11.95
C SER A 33 -1.21 -0.47 12.72
N LYS A 34 -1.82 0.55 12.10
CA LYS A 34 -2.95 1.28 12.71
C LYS A 34 -4.20 0.41 12.90
N SER A 35 -4.46 -0.53 11.99
CA SER A 35 -5.61 -1.43 12.13
C SER A 35 -5.42 -2.43 13.27
N THR A 36 -4.18 -2.83 13.56
CA THR A 36 -3.86 -3.68 14.72
C THR A 36 -3.93 -2.92 16.04
N GLU A 37 -3.50 -1.65 16.08
CA GLU A 37 -3.58 -0.80 17.29
C GLU A 37 -5.02 -0.47 17.71
N ASN A 38 -5.97 -0.32 16.77
CA ASN A 38 -7.38 -0.09 17.10
C ASN A 38 -8.15 -1.37 17.48
N ALA A 39 -7.50 -2.54 17.46
CA ALA A 39 -8.08 -3.83 17.81
C ALA A 39 -7.63 -4.35 19.20
N GLN A 40 -6.84 -3.56 19.94
CA GLN A 40 -6.52 -3.76 21.36
C GLN A 40 -7.34 -2.79 22.23
#